data_AF-A0A9J7ZAZ7-F1
#
_entry.id   AF-A0A9J7ZAZ7-F1
#
_cell.length_a   1.000
_cell.length_b   1.000
_cell.length_c   1.000
_cell.angle_alpha   90.00
_cell.angle_beta   90.00
_cell.angle_gamma   90.00
#
_symmetry.space_group_name_H-M   'P 1'
#
loop_
_entity.id
_entity.type
_entity.pdbx_description
1 polymer ?
#
loop_
_entity_poly.entity_id
_entity_poly.type
_entity_poly.pdbx_seq_one_letter_code
_entity_poly.pdbx_strand_id
1 'polypeptide(L)'
;VSLIRENSPVDVHMGWNKTQWLRRHLRQAHIHYKVLISNLQTEIEKQIGYRSSRKRRSEFQYDYEVYHPLEEIRSWMFEMNRTHPHLVDLFSIGQSYEGRPLYVLQLGKRTRPFKKAVWIDCGVHAREWIGPAFCQWFVKEALNSYQHDSSMRRLMNQLNFYIMPVFNVDGYHYSWKTDRFWRKTRSKIPKYHCRGVDANRNWKVKWCDEGASLHPCDDTYCGPFPESEPEVKAVAKFLRKHRKRVKAYISIHAYAQMLLYPYSYKYATIPNFNCVESAAQNAVSALYSAYGVRYRYGPASTTLYVSSGSSIDWAYKNGIPYAFAFELRDTGYYGFLLPETLIHPTCTETMRAVKTIASGLLKKCTK
;
A
#
# COMPACT_ATOMS: atom_id res chain seq x y z
N VAL A 1 1.59 14.64 -20.32
CA VAL A 1 2.78 13.76 -20.22
C VAL A 1 2.29 12.32 -20.35
N SER A 2 2.72 11.60 -21.38
CA SER A 2 2.32 10.20 -21.55
C SER A 2 2.97 9.36 -20.45
N LEU A 3 2.15 8.65 -19.67
CA LEU A 3 2.57 7.66 -18.65
C LEU A 3 3.26 6.41 -19.27
N ILE A 4 3.56 6.46 -20.56
CA ILE A 4 4.06 5.35 -21.37
C ILE A 4 5.51 5.70 -21.76
N ARG A 5 6.45 4.88 -21.29
CA ARG A 5 7.86 4.94 -21.69
C ARG A 5 8.10 3.97 -22.85
N GLU A 6 8.96 4.38 -23.77
CA GLU A 6 9.44 3.50 -24.83
C GLU A 6 10.10 2.25 -24.22
N ASN A 7 9.90 1.08 -24.84
CA ASN A 7 10.38 -0.21 -24.36
C ASN A 7 9.91 -0.64 -22.96
N SER A 8 8.81 -0.09 -22.45
CA SER A 8 8.19 -0.52 -21.20
C SER A 8 6.84 -1.21 -21.45
N PRO A 9 6.50 -2.31 -20.75
CA PRO A 9 5.18 -2.90 -20.85
C PRO A 9 4.11 -1.96 -20.28
N VAL A 10 2.92 -1.99 -20.88
CA VAL A 10 1.74 -1.24 -20.42
C VAL A 10 0.57 -2.19 -20.30
N ASP A 11 0.07 -2.36 -19.09
CA ASP A 11 -1.09 -3.20 -18.80
C ASP A 11 -2.37 -2.35 -18.83
N VAL A 12 -3.30 -2.72 -19.71
CA VAL A 12 -4.57 -2.00 -19.91
C VAL A 12 -5.72 -2.99 -19.78
N HIS A 13 -6.71 -2.64 -18.96
CA HIS A 13 -8.01 -3.32 -18.97
C HIS A 13 -9.06 -2.42 -19.63
N MET A 14 -10.05 -3.02 -20.29
CA MET A 14 -11.13 -2.27 -20.94
C MET A 14 -12.43 -3.06 -20.97
N GLY A 15 -13.54 -2.34 -21.19
CA GLY A 15 -14.84 -2.95 -21.40
C GLY A 15 -14.86 -3.87 -22.63
N TRP A 16 -15.65 -4.95 -22.54
CA TRP A 16 -15.74 -5.99 -23.56
C TRP A 16 -16.05 -5.42 -24.96
N ASN A 17 -16.93 -4.41 -25.02
CA ASN A 17 -17.36 -3.72 -26.24
C ASN A 17 -16.24 -2.97 -26.98
N LYS A 18 -15.10 -2.69 -26.33
CA LYS A 18 -13.96 -1.99 -26.94
C LYS A 18 -12.81 -2.92 -27.33
N THR A 19 -12.87 -4.20 -26.95
CA THR A 19 -11.76 -5.15 -27.13
C THR A 19 -11.40 -5.39 -28.59
N GLN A 20 -12.41 -5.56 -29.47
CA GLN A 20 -12.18 -5.76 -30.91
C GLN A 20 -11.58 -4.51 -31.56
N TRP A 21 -12.10 -3.32 -31.19
CA TRP A 21 -11.58 -2.04 -31.66
C TRP A 21 -10.11 -1.87 -31.29
N LEU A 22 -9.74 -2.13 -30.02
CA LEU A 22 -8.36 -1.99 -29.56
C LEU A 22 -7.42 -2.96 -30.27
N ARG A 23 -7.79 -4.25 -30.37
CA ARG A 23 -6.97 -5.26 -31.06
C ARG A 23 -6.69 -4.86 -32.50
N ARG A 24 -7.68 -4.28 -33.19
CA ARG A 24 -7.50 -3.78 -34.57
C ARG A 24 -6.50 -2.62 -34.61
N HIS A 25 -6.64 -1.64 -33.72
CA HIS A 25 -5.72 -0.49 -33.68
C HIS A 25 -4.29 -0.89 -33.32
N LEU A 26 -4.12 -1.78 -32.34
CA LEU A 26 -2.80 -2.29 -31.96
C LEU A 26 -2.12 -3.02 -33.14
N ARG A 27 -2.87 -3.84 -33.89
CA ARG A 27 -2.34 -4.49 -35.10
C ARG A 27 -1.98 -3.50 -36.21
N GLN A 28 -2.84 -2.52 -36.46
CA GLN A 28 -2.60 -1.48 -37.48
C GLN A 28 -1.39 -0.60 -37.14
N ALA A 29 -1.18 -0.32 -35.86
CA ALA A 29 -0.03 0.45 -35.37
C ALA A 29 1.23 -0.43 -35.17
N HIS A 30 1.20 -1.72 -35.52
CA HIS A 30 2.29 -2.67 -35.30
C HIS A 30 2.76 -2.74 -33.83
N ILE A 31 1.84 -2.53 -32.88
CA ILE A 31 2.11 -2.64 -31.45
C ILE A 31 1.87 -4.09 -31.02
N HIS A 32 2.94 -4.78 -30.61
CA HIS A 32 2.86 -6.13 -30.05
C HIS A 32 2.06 -6.13 -28.74
N TYR A 33 1.15 -7.10 -28.59
CA TYR A 33 0.35 -7.26 -27.38
C TYR A 33 0.13 -8.73 -27.03
N LYS A 34 -0.10 -8.99 -25.73
CA LYS A 34 -0.52 -10.29 -25.19
C LYS A 34 -1.80 -10.10 -24.38
N VAL A 35 -2.72 -11.06 -24.46
CA VAL A 35 -3.89 -11.10 -23.57
C VAL A 35 -3.46 -11.77 -22.27
N LEU A 36 -3.43 -11.01 -21.18
CA LEU A 36 -3.09 -11.53 -19.84
C LEU A 36 -4.29 -12.23 -19.21
N ILE A 37 -5.44 -11.57 -19.19
CA ILE A 37 -6.70 -12.10 -18.65
C ILE A 37 -7.76 -12.04 -19.75
N SER A 38 -8.29 -13.20 -20.14
CA SER A 38 -9.28 -13.30 -21.22
C SER A 38 -10.70 -12.96 -20.76
N ASN A 39 -11.06 -13.36 -19.54
CA ASN A 39 -12.34 -13.05 -18.92
C ASN A 39 -12.14 -12.51 -17.50
N LEU A 40 -12.20 -11.18 -17.39
CA LEU A 40 -11.99 -10.48 -16.13
C LEU A 40 -13.06 -10.81 -15.08
N GLN A 41 -14.31 -10.98 -15.52
CA GLN A 41 -15.43 -11.26 -14.62
C GLN A 41 -15.24 -12.61 -13.92
N THR A 42 -14.80 -13.64 -14.64
CA THR A 42 -14.49 -14.95 -14.05
C THR A 42 -13.38 -14.88 -13.02
N GLU A 43 -12.33 -14.09 -13.24
CA GLU A 43 -11.24 -13.93 -12.25
C GLU A 43 -11.70 -13.15 -11.01
N ILE A 44 -12.58 -12.15 -11.15
CA ILE A 44 -13.21 -11.46 -10.02
C ILE A 44 -14.08 -12.44 -9.20
N GLU A 45 -14.87 -13.27 -9.88
CA GLU A 45 -15.73 -14.27 -9.25
C GLU A 45 -14.93 -15.34 -8.51
N LYS A 46 -13.73 -15.72 -8.98
CA LYS A 46 -12.82 -16.58 -8.22
C LYS A 46 -12.34 -15.93 -6.92
N GLN A 47 -12.18 -14.60 -6.86
CA GLN A 47 -11.81 -13.94 -5.59
C GLN A 47 -12.97 -13.84 -4.60
N ILE A 48 -14.21 -13.66 -5.08
CA ILE A 48 -15.38 -13.40 -4.23
C ILE A 48 -16.18 -14.68 -3.95
N GLY A 49 -16.28 -15.57 -4.93
CA GLY A 49 -17.16 -16.74 -4.96
C GLY A 49 -16.79 -17.85 -3.99
N TYR A 50 -15.50 -18.03 -3.66
CA TYR A 50 -15.09 -19.02 -2.64
C TYR A 50 -15.67 -18.70 -1.24
N ARG A 51 -16.05 -17.44 -0.96
CA ARG A 51 -16.62 -17.04 0.34
C ARG A 51 -18.05 -17.54 0.57
N SER A 52 -18.89 -17.68 -0.46
CA SER A 52 -20.25 -18.21 -0.29
C SER A 52 -20.23 -19.65 0.26
N SER A 53 -19.20 -20.42 -0.11
CA SER A 53 -18.96 -21.78 0.39
C SER A 53 -18.38 -21.80 1.82
N ARG A 54 -17.57 -20.80 2.21
CA ARG A 54 -16.94 -20.70 3.55
C ARG A 54 -17.91 -20.28 4.65
N LYS A 55 -18.96 -19.50 4.35
CA LYS A 55 -20.04 -19.19 5.32
C LYS A 55 -20.68 -20.42 5.97
N ARG A 56 -20.47 -21.62 5.43
CA ARG A 56 -20.98 -22.88 5.97
C ARG A 56 -20.05 -23.61 6.96
N ARG A 57 -18.79 -23.20 7.18
CA ARG A 57 -17.80 -24.09 7.86
C ARG A 57 -17.12 -23.62 9.14
N SER A 58 -17.13 -22.34 9.53
CA SER A 58 -16.78 -21.90 10.90
C SER A 58 -16.73 -20.37 10.95
N GLU A 59 -17.58 -19.77 11.77
CA GLU A 59 -17.61 -18.32 12.04
C GLU A 59 -16.57 -17.90 13.11
N PHE A 60 -15.70 -18.84 13.55
CA PHE A 60 -14.90 -18.71 14.78
C PHE A 60 -13.38 -18.50 14.58
N GLN A 61 -12.85 -18.47 13.35
CA GLN A 61 -11.42 -18.19 13.12
C GLN A 61 -11.20 -17.20 11.98
N TYR A 62 -10.39 -16.17 12.25
CA TYR A 62 -9.94 -15.19 11.24
C TYR A 62 -8.86 -15.82 10.37
N ASP A 63 -9.12 -15.96 9.07
CA ASP A 63 -8.23 -16.62 8.10
C ASP A 63 -7.33 -15.60 7.39
N TYR A 64 -6.05 -15.54 7.73
CA TYR A 64 -5.12 -14.55 7.14
C TYR A 64 -4.71 -14.85 5.69
N GLU A 65 -5.17 -15.95 5.12
CA GLU A 65 -4.87 -16.38 3.75
C GLU A 65 -6.03 -16.09 2.79
N VAL A 66 -6.97 -15.22 3.18
CA VAL A 66 -8.09 -14.77 2.35
C VAL A 66 -8.22 -13.26 2.35
N TYR A 67 -8.92 -12.72 1.36
CA TYR A 67 -9.26 -11.30 1.37
C TYR A 67 -10.50 -11.04 2.25
N HIS A 68 -10.47 -9.94 3.00
CA HIS A 68 -11.55 -9.56 3.93
C HIS A 68 -12.21 -8.23 3.57
N PRO A 69 -13.55 -8.13 3.58
CA PRO A 69 -14.25 -6.87 3.46
C PRO A 69 -13.96 -5.97 4.66
N LEU A 70 -14.20 -4.67 4.48
CA LEU A 70 -13.87 -3.65 5.47
C LEU A 70 -14.40 -3.96 6.89
N GLU A 71 -15.64 -4.45 6.99
CA GLU A 71 -16.27 -4.74 8.28
C GLU A 71 -15.58 -5.88 9.04
N GLU A 72 -15.11 -6.91 8.33
CA GLU A 72 -14.36 -8.03 8.94
C GLU A 72 -12.98 -7.56 9.42
N ILE A 73 -12.29 -6.74 8.63
CA ILE A 73 -11.02 -6.13 9.04
C ILE A 73 -11.24 -5.26 10.29
N ARG A 74 -12.32 -4.47 10.33
CA ARG A 74 -12.64 -3.64 11.49
C ARG A 74 -12.87 -4.49 12.74
N SER A 75 -13.70 -5.52 12.66
CA SER A 75 -13.95 -6.44 13.79
C SER A 75 -12.67 -7.11 14.26
N TRP A 76 -11.81 -7.51 13.34
CA TRP A 76 -10.49 -8.05 13.65
C TRP A 76 -9.58 -7.05 14.39
N MET A 77 -9.54 -5.77 13.98
CA MET A 77 -8.76 -4.75 14.69
C MET A 77 -9.21 -4.58 16.14
N PHE A 78 -10.53 -4.57 16.39
CA PHE A 78 -11.08 -4.53 17.74
C PHE A 78 -10.68 -5.76 18.55
N GLU A 79 -10.73 -6.94 17.93
CA GLU A 79 -10.35 -8.19 18.57
C GLU A 79 -8.86 -8.22 18.95
N MET A 80 -7.96 -7.77 18.06
CA MET A 80 -6.52 -7.66 18.36
C MET A 80 -6.25 -6.73 19.54
N ASN A 81 -6.95 -5.59 19.61
CA ASN A 81 -6.84 -4.67 20.74
C ASN A 81 -7.36 -5.27 22.05
N ARG A 82 -8.49 -5.98 22.00
CA ARG A 82 -9.13 -6.61 23.17
C ARG A 82 -8.31 -7.77 23.73
N THR A 83 -7.73 -8.59 22.86
CA THR A 83 -7.00 -9.82 23.25
C THR A 83 -5.53 -9.59 23.54
N HIS A 84 -4.93 -8.51 23.02
CA HIS A 84 -3.51 -8.19 23.23
C HIS A 84 -3.28 -6.76 23.78
N PRO A 85 -4.00 -6.32 24.83
CA PRO A 85 -3.96 -4.93 25.31
C PRO A 85 -2.59 -4.47 25.83
N HIS A 86 -1.68 -5.43 26.10
CA HIS A 86 -0.32 -5.13 26.53
C HIS A 86 0.66 -4.83 25.38
N LEU A 87 0.26 -5.09 24.14
CA LEU A 87 1.07 -4.93 22.93
C LEU A 87 0.37 -4.11 21.85
N VAL A 88 -0.95 -4.00 21.89
CA VAL A 88 -1.79 -3.38 20.85
C VAL A 88 -2.63 -2.27 21.46
N ASP A 89 -2.60 -1.10 20.83
CA ASP A 89 -3.55 -0.01 21.06
C ASP A 89 -4.27 0.34 19.75
N LEU A 90 -5.60 0.37 19.76
CA LEU A 90 -6.43 0.81 18.64
C LEU A 90 -6.96 2.22 18.87
N PHE A 91 -6.80 3.09 17.88
CA PHE A 91 -7.40 4.43 17.91
C PHE A 91 -7.77 4.91 16.51
N SER A 92 -8.68 5.88 16.45
CA SER A 92 -9.02 6.57 15.20
C SER A 92 -8.24 7.87 15.07
N ILE A 93 -7.76 8.19 13.86
CA ILE A 93 -7.07 9.44 13.54
C ILE A 93 -7.95 10.45 12.80
N GLY A 94 -9.18 10.08 12.47
CA GLY A 94 -10.12 10.89 11.71
C GLY A 94 -11.25 10.06 11.12
N GLN A 95 -11.92 10.62 10.11
CA GLN A 95 -12.98 9.96 9.36
C GLN A 95 -12.71 10.13 7.85
N SER A 96 -13.16 9.17 7.05
CA SER A 96 -13.17 9.25 5.59
C SER A 96 -14.23 10.23 5.09
N TYR A 97 -14.30 10.42 3.77
CA TYR A 97 -15.30 11.30 3.17
C TYR A 97 -16.74 10.83 3.45
N GLU A 98 -17.00 9.53 3.40
CA GLU A 98 -18.32 8.93 3.70
C GLU A 98 -18.52 8.67 5.21
N GLY A 99 -17.67 9.23 6.08
CA GLY A 99 -17.86 9.23 7.54
C GLY A 99 -17.35 7.98 8.26
N ARG A 100 -16.60 7.09 7.61
CA ARG A 100 -16.06 5.89 8.25
C ARG A 100 -14.81 6.23 9.08
N PRO A 101 -14.64 5.67 10.29
CA PRO A 101 -13.47 5.93 11.11
C PRO A 101 -12.18 5.42 10.45
N LEU A 102 -11.10 6.19 10.58
CA LEU A 102 -9.77 5.86 10.07
C LEU A 102 -8.92 5.27 11.21
N TYR A 103 -8.94 3.95 11.32
CA TYR A 103 -8.29 3.24 12.42
C TYR A 103 -6.81 2.97 12.19
N VAL A 104 -6.05 3.05 13.28
CA VAL A 104 -4.62 2.71 13.36
C VAL A 104 -4.40 1.79 14.57
N LEU A 105 -3.65 0.72 14.37
CA LEU A 105 -3.11 -0.13 15.43
C LEU A 105 -1.70 0.34 15.77
N GLN A 106 -1.45 0.73 17.01
CA GLN A 106 -0.09 0.88 17.53
C GLN A 106 0.35 -0.43 18.16
N LEU A 107 1.35 -1.08 17.57
CA LEU A 107 2.01 -2.26 18.11
C LEU A 107 3.29 -1.89 18.85
N GLY A 108 3.55 -2.57 19.97
CA GLY A 108 4.82 -2.54 20.67
C GLY A 108 4.65 -2.46 22.18
N LYS A 109 5.60 -3.04 22.91
CA LYS A 109 5.56 -3.03 24.37
C LYS A 109 5.78 -1.59 24.88
N ARG A 110 4.96 -1.16 25.84
CA ARG A 110 5.08 0.15 26.53
C ARG A 110 6.25 0.15 27.52
N THR A 111 7.48 0.01 27.02
CA THR A 111 8.70 -0.02 27.84
C THR A 111 9.19 1.38 28.22
N ARG A 112 8.87 2.39 27.41
CA ARG A 112 9.23 3.80 27.64
C ARG A 112 8.36 4.78 26.81
N PRO A 113 8.17 6.03 27.27
CA PRO A 113 7.24 6.99 26.65
C PRO A 113 7.66 7.55 25.27
N PHE A 114 8.92 7.36 24.83
CA PHE A 114 9.46 7.98 23.61
C PHE A 114 10.22 7.00 22.71
N LYS A 115 9.58 5.90 22.31
CA LYS A 115 10.14 4.97 21.33
C LYS A 115 10.15 5.60 19.93
N LYS A 116 11.18 5.28 19.14
CA LYS A 116 11.14 5.50 17.69
C LYS A 116 9.96 4.71 17.11
N ALA A 117 9.40 5.18 16.02
CA ALA A 117 8.26 4.53 15.40
C ALA A 117 8.45 4.27 13.91
N VAL A 118 7.77 3.25 13.42
CA VAL A 118 7.59 2.93 12.00
C VAL A 118 6.12 3.13 11.70
N TRP A 119 5.81 3.92 10.67
CA TRP A 119 4.47 4.00 10.11
C TRP A 119 4.37 3.04 8.93
N ILE A 120 3.32 2.22 8.90
CA ILE A 120 2.99 1.33 7.80
C ILE A 120 1.53 1.55 7.44
N ASP A 121 1.26 2.01 6.21
CA ASP A 121 -0.10 2.07 5.67
C ASP A 121 -0.27 1.13 4.49
N CYS A 122 -1.49 0.64 4.34
CA CYS A 122 -1.90 -0.27 3.30
C CYS A 122 -3.24 0.21 2.71
N GLY A 123 -3.54 -0.19 1.47
CA GLY A 123 -4.84 0.08 0.85
C GLY A 123 -5.09 1.56 0.59
N VAL A 124 -4.06 2.31 0.20
CA VAL A 124 -4.19 3.68 -0.31
C VAL A 124 -4.99 3.68 -1.61
N HIS A 125 -4.69 2.74 -2.51
CA HIS A 125 -5.53 2.44 -3.67
C HIS A 125 -6.44 1.26 -3.38
N ALA A 126 -7.73 1.44 -3.67
CA ALA A 126 -8.77 0.52 -3.25
C ALA A 126 -8.66 -0.90 -3.84
N ARG A 127 -8.26 -1.03 -5.11
CA ARG A 127 -8.14 -2.32 -5.82
C ARG A 127 -6.95 -3.19 -5.40
N GLU A 128 -6.01 -2.66 -4.61
CA GLU A 128 -4.75 -3.34 -4.26
C GLU A 128 -4.93 -4.21 -3.00
N TRP A 129 -5.80 -5.22 -3.08
CA TRP A 129 -6.26 -6.00 -1.91
C TRP A 129 -5.15 -6.74 -1.15
N ILE A 130 -4.04 -7.07 -1.81
CA ILE A 130 -2.87 -7.67 -1.15
C ILE A 130 -2.21 -6.73 -0.12
N GLY A 131 -2.33 -5.42 -0.28
CA GLY A 131 -1.82 -4.44 0.69
C GLY A 131 -2.51 -4.60 2.05
N PRO A 132 -3.83 -4.42 2.17
CA PRO A 132 -4.55 -4.66 3.42
C PRO A 132 -4.32 -6.05 4.00
N ALA A 133 -4.25 -7.11 3.17
CA ALA A 133 -3.95 -8.46 3.63
C ALA A 133 -2.56 -8.53 4.28
N PHE A 134 -1.54 -7.90 3.70
CA PHE A 134 -0.21 -7.81 4.30
C PHE A 134 -0.20 -7.07 5.65
N CYS A 135 -0.91 -5.94 5.78
CA CYS A 135 -0.97 -5.24 7.07
C CYS A 135 -1.59 -6.12 8.18
N GLN A 136 -2.61 -6.94 7.85
CA GLN A 136 -3.19 -7.89 8.80
C GLN A 136 -2.21 -9.00 9.16
N TRP A 137 -1.53 -9.56 8.16
CA TRP A 137 -0.48 -10.56 8.34
C TRP A 137 0.68 -10.04 9.21
N PHE A 138 1.12 -8.80 9.00
CA PHE A 138 2.17 -8.18 9.79
C PHE A 138 1.80 -8.13 11.28
N VAL A 139 0.57 -7.72 11.60
CA VAL A 139 0.06 -7.66 12.98
C VAL A 139 0.04 -9.07 13.59
N LYS A 140 -0.55 -10.05 12.90
CA LYS A 140 -0.59 -11.46 13.33
C LYS A 140 0.81 -11.98 13.66
N GLU A 141 1.74 -11.87 12.71
CA GLU A 141 3.09 -12.39 12.87
C GLU A 141 3.88 -11.64 13.95
N ALA A 142 3.71 -10.32 14.08
CA ALA A 142 4.34 -9.55 15.15
C ALA A 142 3.88 -10.03 16.54
N LEU A 143 2.57 -10.25 16.73
CA LEU A 143 2.01 -10.72 18.00
C LEU A 143 2.43 -12.17 18.30
N ASN A 144 2.28 -13.08 17.34
CA ASN A 144 2.62 -14.49 17.51
C ASN A 144 4.12 -14.69 17.78
N SER A 145 4.98 -13.99 17.04
CA SER A 145 6.43 -14.18 17.16
C SER A 145 7.06 -13.40 18.32
N TYR A 146 6.37 -12.45 18.95
CA TYR A 146 6.91 -11.66 20.06
C TYR A 146 7.47 -12.53 21.22
N GLN A 147 6.79 -13.63 21.54
CA GLN A 147 7.18 -14.50 22.65
C GLN A 147 8.31 -15.48 22.32
N HIS A 148 8.65 -15.72 21.05
CA HIS A 148 9.57 -16.79 20.66
C HIS A 148 10.67 -16.36 19.67
N ASP A 149 10.46 -15.30 18.88
CA ASP A 149 11.47 -14.71 17.99
C ASP A 149 12.16 -13.52 18.70
N SER A 150 13.44 -13.69 19.03
CA SER A 150 14.25 -12.66 19.70
C SER A 150 14.39 -11.37 18.88
N SER A 151 14.41 -11.47 17.54
CA SER A 151 14.45 -10.32 16.65
C SER A 151 13.14 -9.54 16.71
N MET A 152 11.97 -10.20 16.61
CA MET A 152 10.68 -9.51 16.71
C MET A 152 10.49 -8.90 18.11
N ARG A 153 10.83 -9.64 19.16
CA ARG A 153 10.77 -9.15 20.54
C ARG A 153 11.60 -7.89 20.72
N ARG A 154 12.83 -7.87 20.21
CA ARG A 154 13.71 -6.70 20.23
C ARG A 154 13.09 -5.53 19.47
N LEU A 155 12.53 -5.76 18.28
CA LEU A 155 11.86 -4.73 17.49
C LEU A 155 10.69 -4.11 18.26
N MET A 156 9.76 -4.93 18.77
CA MET A 156 8.59 -4.44 19.51
C MET A 156 8.93 -3.80 20.86
N ASN A 157 10.08 -4.14 21.46
CA ASN A 157 10.57 -3.49 22.68
C ASN A 157 11.24 -2.14 22.41
N GLN A 158 11.84 -1.94 21.24
CA GLN A 158 12.60 -0.72 20.90
C GLN A 158 11.83 0.26 20.01
N LEU A 159 10.87 -0.24 19.21
CA LEU A 159 10.06 0.50 18.25
C LEU A 159 8.57 0.38 18.54
N ASN A 160 7.82 1.41 18.16
CA ASN A 160 6.37 1.28 17.95
C ASN A 160 6.10 1.13 16.45
N PHE A 161 5.13 0.30 16.09
CA PHE A 161 4.64 0.21 14.71
C PHE A 161 3.22 0.78 14.66
N TYR A 162 3.01 1.85 13.91
CA TYR A 162 1.68 2.36 13.60
C TYR A 162 1.22 1.72 12.29
N ILE A 163 0.25 0.81 12.38
CA ILE A 163 -0.27 0.05 11.24
C ILE A 163 -1.66 0.59 10.91
N MET A 164 -1.82 1.08 9.68
CA MET A 164 -3.12 1.47 9.11
C MET A 164 -3.50 0.45 8.03
N PRO A 165 -4.31 -0.59 8.35
CA PRO A 165 -4.58 -1.68 7.41
C PRO A 165 -5.33 -1.25 6.15
N VAL A 166 -6.20 -0.23 6.27
CA VAL A 166 -6.96 0.31 5.14
C VAL A 166 -6.95 1.82 5.23
N PHE A 167 -6.15 2.46 4.37
CA PHE A 167 -6.07 3.92 4.26
C PHE A 167 -7.33 4.51 3.62
N ASN A 168 -7.70 4.01 2.45
CA ASN A 168 -8.85 4.46 1.67
C ASN A 168 -10.05 3.54 1.95
N VAL A 169 -10.64 3.70 3.14
CA VAL A 169 -11.74 2.83 3.62
C VAL A 169 -12.98 2.87 2.72
N ASP A 170 -13.31 4.04 2.17
CA ASP A 170 -14.49 4.20 1.30
C ASP A 170 -14.26 3.54 -0.05
N GLY A 171 -13.09 3.78 -0.67
CA GLY A 171 -12.71 3.15 -1.91
C GLY A 171 -12.60 1.63 -1.75
N TYR A 172 -11.97 1.15 -0.68
CA TYR A 172 -11.85 -0.29 -0.41
C TYR A 172 -13.23 -0.94 -0.30
N HIS A 173 -14.15 -0.37 0.49
CA HIS A 173 -15.54 -0.85 0.56
C HIS A 173 -16.23 -0.83 -0.81
N TYR A 174 -16.04 0.23 -1.60
CA TYR A 174 -16.60 0.34 -2.96
C TYR A 174 -16.06 -0.75 -3.90
N SER A 175 -14.78 -1.13 -3.76
CA SER A 175 -14.18 -2.19 -4.56
C SER A 175 -14.74 -3.59 -4.28
N TRP A 176 -15.29 -3.81 -3.08
CA TRP A 176 -15.96 -5.05 -2.72
C TRP A 176 -17.41 -5.11 -3.20
N LYS A 177 -18.06 -3.96 -3.39
CA LYS A 177 -19.52 -3.88 -3.57
C LYS A 177 -19.95 -3.45 -4.96
N THR A 178 -19.13 -2.67 -5.66
CA THR A 178 -19.54 -2.00 -6.91
C THR A 178 -18.51 -2.15 -8.02
N ASP A 179 -17.26 -1.74 -7.78
CA ASP A 179 -16.23 -1.75 -8.83
C ASP A 179 -14.89 -2.25 -8.29
N ARG A 180 -14.59 -3.52 -8.57
CA ARG A 180 -13.37 -4.20 -8.12
C ARG A 180 -12.07 -3.50 -8.56
N PHE A 181 -12.11 -2.73 -9.64
CA PHE A 181 -10.96 -2.00 -10.20
C PHE A 181 -10.91 -0.53 -9.79
N TRP A 182 -11.81 -0.10 -8.90
CA TRP A 182 -11.77 1.24 -8.33
C TRP A 182 -10.46 1.50 -7.59
N ARG A 183 -9.87 2.67 -7.83
CA ARG A 183 -8.57 3.08 -7.26
C ARG A 183 -8.70 4.19 -6.21
N LYS A 184 -9.43 5.24 -6.58
CA LYS A 184 -9.47 6.55 -5.89
C LYS A 184 -10.24 6.52 -4.57
N THR A 185 -10.24 7.65 -3.85
CA THR A 185 -11.20 7.90 -2.74
C THR A 185 -12.64 7.94 -3.27
N ARG A 186 -13.62 8.30 -2.42
CA ARG A 186 -15.05 8.42 -2.81
C ARG A 186 -15.63 9.82 -2.66
N SER A 187 -14.77 10.84 -2.51
CA SER A 187 -15.19 12.23 -2.44
C SER A 187 -16.04 12.64 -3.65
N LYS A 188 -17.11 13.41 -3.39
CA LYS A 188 -17.92 14.01 -4.46
C LYS A 188 -17.17 15.21 -5.02
N ILE A 189 -17.16 15.34 -6.34
CA ILE A 189 -16.54 16.45 -7.04
C ILE A 189 -17.67 17.30 -7.64
N PRO A 190 -17.86 18.56 -7.18
CA PRO A 190 -18.92 19.40 -7.73
C PRO A 190 -18.81 19.53 -9.25
N LYS A 191 -19.95 19.51 -9.95
CA LYS A 191 -20.07 19.65 -11.42
C LYS A 191 -19.56 18.46 -12.26
N TYR A 192 -19.02 17.40 -11.64
CA TYR A 192 -18.60 16.19 -12.36
C TYR A 192 -19.40 14.98 -11.87
N HIS A 193 -19.68 14.04 -12.80
CA HIS A 193 -20.29 12.76 -12.47
C HIS A 193 -19.26 11.79 -11.85
N CYS A 194 -17.98 12.00 -12.16
CA CYS A 194 -16.85 11.27 -11.61
C CYS A 194 -16.65 11.57 -10.13
N ARG A 195 -16.03 10.62 -9.42
CA ARG A 195 -15.80 10.70 -7.97
C ARG A 195 -14.36 10.36 -7.64
N GLY A 196 -13.93 10.85 -6.49
CA GLY A 196 -12.68 10.46 -5.87
C GLY A 196 -11.45 11.14 -6.45
N VAL A 197 -10.44 11.20 -5.60
CA VAL A 197 -9.09 11.70 -5.85
C VAL A 197 -8.10 10.55 -5.70
N ASP A 198 -7.02 10.55 -6.49
CA ASP A 198 -5.91 9.65 -6.23
C ASP A 198 -5.22 10.10 -4.93
N ALA A 199 -5.42 9.32 -3.87
CA ALA A 199 -4.86 9.59 -2.55
C ALA A 199 -3.33 9.69 -2.56
N ASN A 200 -2.64 9.06 -3.53
CA ASN A 200 -1.20 9.14 -3.70
C ASN A 200 -0.75 10.18 -4.76
N ARG A 201 -1.63 11.13 -5.08
CA ARG A 201 -1.33 12.40 -5.79
C ARG A 201 -1.75 13.64 -5.00
N ASN A 202 -2.36 13.45 -3.83
CA ASN A 202 -2.99 14.52 -3.06
C ASN A 202 -2.07 15.11 -1.97
N TRP A 203 -0.84 14.63 -1.78
CA TRP A 203 0.01 15.09 -0.69
C TRP A 203 0.64 16.47 -0.97
N LYS A 204 0.90 17.26 0.09
CA LYS A 204 1.49 18.62 -0.01
C LYS A 204 3.00 18.59 -0.33
N VAL A 205 3.38 18.01 -1.46
CA VAL A 205 4.74 17.94 -1.98
C VAL A 205 4.70 17.97 -3.50
N LYS A 206 5.18 19.07 -4.11
CA LYS A 206 5.13 19.26 -5.58
C LYS A 206 3.78 18.79 -6.13
N TRP A 207 2.70 19.37 -5.63
CA TRP A 207 1.36 18.85 -5.83
C TRP A 207 0.86 19.15 -7.24
N CYS A 208 0.20 18.16 -7.85
CA CYS A 208 -0.43 18.24 -9.17
C CYS A 208 0.47 18.69 -10.33
N ASP A 209 1.76 18.37 -10.22
CA ASP A 209 2.74 18.50 -11.30
C ASP A 209 2.77 17.20 -12.15
N GLU A 210 3.84 16.94 -12.89
CA GLU A 210 4.04 15.74 -13.71
C GLU A 210 3.60 14.42 -13.04
N GLY A 211 2.88 13.58 -13.79
CA GLY A 211 2.39 12.28 -13.31
C GLY A 211 1.11 12.34 -12.47
N ALA A 212 0.46 13.50 -12.38
CA ALA A 212 -0.89 13.69 -11.85
C ALA A 212 -1.78 14.40 -12.88
N SER A 213 -3.09 14.43 -12.62
CA SER A 213 -4.06 15.12 -13.47
C SER A 213 -4.89 16.14 -12.70
N LEU A 214 -5.23 17.24 -13.36
CA LEU A 214 -6.23 18.22 -12.90
C LEU A 214 -7.66 17.82 -13.31
N HIS A 215 -7.83 16.83 -14.19
CA HIS A 215 -9.15 16.43 -14.66
C HIS A 215 -9.82 15.45 -13.68
N PRO A 216 -11.00 15.79 -13.11
CA PRO A 216 -11.67 14.97 -12.08
C PRO A 216 -11.99 13.52 -12.44
N CYS A 217 -12.16 13.24 -13.72
CA CYS A 217 -12.47 11.90 -14.21
C CYS A 217 -11.25 11.01 -14.38
N ASP A 218 -10.03 11.57 -14.34
CA ASP A 218 -8.82 10.78 -14.47
C ASP A 218 -8.54 9.96 -13.20
N ASP A 219 -7.96 8.78 -13.39
CA ASP A 219 -7.54 7.89 -12.30
C ASP A 219 -6.44 8.50 -11.42
N THR A 220 -5.69 9.46 -11.97
CA THR A 220 -4.59 10.17 -11.30
C THR A 220 -4.97 11.61 -10.90
N TYR A 221 -6.28 11.90 -10.81
CA TYR A 221 -6.76 13.21 -10.37
C TYR A 221 -6.18 13.59 -9.00
N CYS A 222 -5.50 14.73 -8.92
CA CYS A 222 -4.74 15.17 -7.74
C CYS A 222 -5.58 15.83 -6.64
N GLY A 223 -6.86 16.06 -6.90
CA GLY A 223 -7.79 16.78 -6.03
C GLY A 223 -7.86 18.27 -6.34
N PRO A 224 -8.72 19.03 -5.64
CA PRO A 224 -8.83 20.48 -5.82
C PRO A 224 -7.68 21.28 -5.19
N PHE A 225 -7.01 20.73 -4.19
CA PHE A 225 -5.86 21.32 -3.49
C PHE A 225 -5.10 20.21 -2.72
N PRO A 226 -3.84 20.41 -2.30
CA PRO A 226 -3.10 19.41 -1.54
C PRO A 226 -3.74 19.14 -0.16
N GLU A 227 -3.80 17.87 0.22
CA GLU A 227 -4.45 17.33 1.42
C GLU A 227 -5.96 17.66 1.45
N SER A 228 -6.61 17.68 0.28
CA SER A 228 -8.07 17.83 0.18
C SER A 228 -8.83 16.63 0.71
N GLU A 229 -8.27 15.43 0.56
CA GLU A 229 -8.93 14.21 0.98
C GLU A 229 -8.84 14.07 2.50
N PRO A 230 -9.96 13.84 3.20
CA PRO A 230 -9.96 13.75 4.66
C PRO A 230 -9.07 12.59 5.17
N GLU A 231 -8.94 11.52 4.39
CA GLU A 231 -8.04 10.40 4.66
C GLU A 231 -6.56 10.86 4.65
N VAL A 232 -6.15 11.56 3.59
CA VAL A 232 -4.80 12.10 3.43
C VAL A 232 -4.51 13.15 4.51
N LYS A 233 -5.45 14.05 4.76
CA LYS A 233 -5.34 15.08 5.79
C LYS A 233 -5.19 14.49 7.19
N ALA A 234 -5.92 13.42 7.52
CA ALA A 234 -5.84 12.74 8.81
C ALA A 234 -4.45 12.13 9.04
N VAL A 235 -3.92 11.40 8.05
CA VAL A 235 -2.58 10.79 8.15
C VAL A 235 -1.50 11.86 8.17
N ALA A 236 -1.58 12.87 7.32
CA ALA A 236 -0.63 13.98 7.30
C ALA A 236 -0.60 14.73 8.65
N LYS A 237 -1.78 14.98 9.26
CA LYS A 237 -1.88 15.56 10.62
C LYS A 237 -1.24 14.66 11.67
N PHE A 238 -1.51 13.36 11.63
CA PHE A 238 -0.93 12.39 12.56
C PHE A 238 0.60 12.35 12.46
N LEU A 239 1.14 12.22 11.24
CA LEU A 239 2.58 12.12 11.00
C LEU A 239 3.31 13.43 11.36
N ARG A 240 2.73 14.60 11.06
CA ARG A 240 3.29 15.90 11.51
C ARG A 240 3.41 15.98 13.03
N LYS A 241 2.37 15.54 13.76
CA LYS A 241 2.37 15.48 15.23
C LYS A 241 3.46 14.55 15.77
N HIS A 242 3.77 13.47 15.06
CA HIS A 242 4.72 12.44 15.50
C HIS A 242 6.09 12.48 14.78
N ARG A 243 6.39 13.56 14.03
CA ARG A 243 7.60 13.69 13.18
C ARG A 243 8.94 13.42 13.90
N LYS A 244 9.01 13.73 15.20
CA LYS A 244 10.22 13.47 16.00
C LYS A 244 10.42 11.98 16.31
N ARG A 245 9.33 11.20 16.36
CA ARG A 245 9.31 9.77 16.72
C ARG A 245 9.34 8.85 15.51
N VAL A 246 8.56 9.16 14.47
CA VAL A 246 8.50 8.33 13.26
C VAL A 246 9.82 8.44 12.50
N LYS A 247 10.50 7.30 12.32
CA LYS A 247 11.80 7.21 11.63
C LYS A 247 11.72 6.46 10.31
N ALA A 248 10.68 5.66 10.10
CA ALA A 248 10.37 5.10 8.81
C ALA A 248 8.89 5.26 8.46
N TYR A 249 8.62 5.51 7.18
CA TYR A 249 7.32 5.51 6.55
C TYR A 249 7.33 4.45 5.45
N ILE A 250 6.40 3.50 5.50
CA ILE A 250 6.29 2.41 4.54
C ILE A 250 4.86 2.40 4.02
N SER A 251 4.66 2.65 2.73
CA SER A 251 3.35 2.53 2.07
C SER A 251 3.32 1.26 1.24
N ILE A 252 2.29 0.42 1.43
CA ILE A 252 2.18 -0.88 0.77
C ILE A 252 1.14 -0.79 -0.35
N HIS A 253 1.63 -1.00 -1.56
CA HIS A 253 0.91 -0.99 -2.83
C HIS A 253 1.04 -2.34 -3.55
N ALA A 254 0.34 -2.45 -4.67
CA ALA A 254 0.56 -3.50 -5.65
C ALA A 254 0.21 -2.96 -7.03
N TYR A 255 0.72 -3.50 -8.13
CA TYR A 255 1.67 -4.60 -8.25
C TYR A 255 2.86 -4.12 -9.08
N ALA A 256 3.98 -4.82 -8.99
CA ALA A 256 5.12 -4.76 -9.92
C ALA A 256 6.37 -5.46 -9.35
N GLN A 257 6.35 -5.91 -8.10
CA GLN A 257 7.54 -6.40 -7.38
C GLN A 257 8.66 -5.35 -7.33
N MET A 258 8.37 -4.20 -6.73
CA MET A 258 9.33 -3.10 -6.56
C MET A 258 9.39 -2.62 -5.11
N LEU A 259 10.58 -2.18 -4.68
CA LEU A 259 10.79 -1.41 -3.45
C LEU A 259 11.33 -0.03 -3.81
N LEU A 260 10.45 0.96 -3.76
CA LEU A 260 10.71 2.32 -4.21
C LEU A 260 11.03 3.22 -3.02
N TYR A 261 11.85 4.25 -3.26
CA TYR A 261 12.09 5.32 -2.30
C TYR A 261 12.16 6.68 -3.02
N PRO A 262 12.12 7.82 -2.30
CA PRO A 262 12.17 9.14 -2.91
C PRO A 262 13.42 9.40 -3.78
N TYR A 263 13.37 10.27 -4.79
CA TYR A 263 12.19 11.07 -5.15
C TYR A 263 11.31 10.40 -6.20
N SER A 264 10.00 10.64 -6.12
CA SER A 264 9.05 10.30 -7.19
C SER A 264 8.83 11.48 -8.13
N TYR A 265 8.75 12.70 -7.60
CA TYR A 265 8.43 13.91 -8.40
C TYR A 265 9.60 14.48 -9.21
N LYS A 266 10.82 13.94 -9.09
CA LYS A 266 12.00 14.42 -9.83
C LYS A 266 13.10 13.38 -9.96
N TYR A 267 13.96 13.57 -10.97
CA TYR A 267 15.23 12.87 -11.12
C TYR A 267 16.30 13.57 -10.29
N ALA A 268 16.46 13.14 -9.03
CA ALA A 268 17.53 13.63 -8.16
C ALA A 268 17.83 12.59 -7.08
N THR A 269 19.06 12.60 -6.59
CA THR A 269 19.48 11.81 -5.43
C THR A 269 18.92 12.42 -4.14
N ILE A 270 18.66 11.56 -3.15
CA ILE A 270 18.27 11.97 -1.81
C ILE A 270 19.50 12.23 -0.93
N PRO A 271 19.45 13.19 0.02
CA PRO A 271 20.59 13.51 0.88
C PRO A 271 21.23 12.34 1.63
N ASN A 272 20.46 11.35 2.06
CA ASN A 272 20.95 10.15 2.77
C ASN A 272 20.94 8.89 1.89
N PHE A 273 21.26 9.04 0.60
CA PHE A 273 21.24 7.98 -0.42
C PHE A 273 21.86 6.66 0.06
N ASN A 274 23.12 6.66 0.52
CA ASN A 274 23.82 5.45 0.95
C ASN A 274 23.03 4.64 2.00
N CYS A 275 22.41 5.33 2.96
CA CYS A 275 21.61 4.69 4.01
C CYS A 275 20.35 4.02 3.45
N VAL A 276 19.62 4.74 2.60
CA VAL A 276 18.32 4.32 2.07
C VAL A 276 18.50 3.23 1.03
N GLU A 277 19.49 3.38 0.16
CA GLU A 277 19.83 2.40 -0.87
C GLU A 277 20.31 1.08 -0.25
N SER A 278 21.22 1.15 0.73
CA SER A 278 21.63 -0.05 1.47
C SER A 278 20.46 -0.70 2.21
N ALA A 279 19.56 0.08 2.80
CA ALA A 279 18.36 -0.45 3.44
C ALA A 279 17.42 -1.14 2.43
N ALA A 280 17.23 -0.56 1.24
CA ALA A 280 16.42 -1.15 0.18
C ALA A 280 17.04 -2.46 -0.36
N GLN A 281 18.33 -2.47 -0.65
CA GLN A 281 19.08 -3.64 -1.10
C GLN A 281 19.00 -4.79 -0.08
N ASN A 282 19.24 -4.49 1.20
CA ASN A 282 19.14 -5.48 2.27
C ASN A 282 17.71 -6.03 2.41
N ALA A 283 16.70 -5.16 2.29
CA ALA A 283 15.30 -5.56 2.37
C ALA A 283 14.90 -6.48 1.21
N VAL A 284 15.29 -6.17 -0.03
CA VAL A 284 15.05 -7.02 -1.21
C VAL A 284 15.81 -8.34 -1.12
N SER A 285 17.04 -8.33 -0.60
CA SER A 285 17.81 -9.57 -0.37
C SER A 285 17.13 -10.47 0.66
N ALA A 286 16.63 -9.88 1.75
CA ALA A 286 15.87 -10.61 2.77
C ALA A 286 14.54 -11.15 2.22
N LEU A 287 13.85 -10.38 1.37
CA LEU A 287 12.64 -10.81 0.66
C LEU A 287 12.94 -12.02 -0.23
N TYR A 288 13.97 -11.90 -1.08
CA TYR A 288 14.40 -12.93 -2.02
C TYR A 288 14.71 -14.26 -1.30
N SER A 289 15.32 -14.22 -0.11
CA SER A 289 15.63 -15.44 0.64
C SER A 289 14.42 -16.27 1.10
N ALA A 290 13.19 -15.73 1.06
CA ALA A 290 12.00 -16.50 1.41
C ALA A 290 11.61 -17.52 0.33
N TYR A 291 11.52 -17.06 -0.93
CA TYR A 291 10.95 -17.85 -2.04
C TYR A 291 11.64 -17.59 -3.40
N GLY A 292 12.75 -16.88 -3.44
CA GLY A 292 13.48 -16.56 -4.67
C GLY A 292 12.81 -15.49 -5.56
N VAL A 293 11.85 -14.73 -5.04
CA VAL A 293 11.16 -13.70 -5.82
C VAL A 293 11.99 -12.43 -5.91
N ARG A 294 12.21 -11.99 -7.15
CA ARG A 294 13.05 -10.83 -7.46
C ARG A 294 12.22 -9.55 -7.43
N TYR A 295 12.62 -8.63 -6.56
CA TYR A 295 12.10 -7.27 -6.53
C TYR A 295 13.15 -6.31 -7.11
N ARG A 296 12.72 -5.35 -7.92
CA ARG A 296 13.55 -4.20 -8.28
C ARG A 296 13.53 -3.20 -7.13
N TYR A 297 14.58 -2.40 -6.97
CA TYR A 297 14.57 -1.30 -6.02
C TYR A 297 15.30 -0.08 -6.58
N GLY A 298 14.98 1.09 -6.05
CA GLY A 298 15.59 2.35 -6.49
C GLY A 298 14.69 3.56 -6.26
N PRO A 299 15.10 4.75 -6.74
CA PRO A 299 14.27 5.94 -6.70
C PRO A 299 12.99 5.71 -7.52
N ALA A 300 11.85 6.16 -7.01
CA ALA A 300 10.55 5.95 -7.66
C ALA A 300 10.51 6.55 -9.08
N SER A 301 11.10 7.74 -9.28
CA SER A 301 11.14 8.41 -10.58
C SER A 301 11.85 7.61 -11.67
N THR A 302 12.95 6.92 -11.33
CA THR A 302 13.74 6.13 -12.30
C THR A 302 13.24 4.69 -12.42
N THR A 303 12.87 4.07 -11.30
CA THR A 303 12.51 2.65 -11.23
C THR A 303 11.11 2.38 -11.77
N LEU A 304 10.17 3.31 -11.50
CA LEU A 304 8.78 3.23 -11.92
C LEU A 304 8.47 4.35 -12.94
N TYR A 305 8.08 5.54 -12.49
CA TYR A 305 7.87 6.74 -13.31
C TYR A 305 7.78 8.00 -12.44
N VAL A 306 7.92 9.18 -13.06
CA VAL A 306 7.78 10.46 -12.36
C VAL A 306 6.34 10.68 -11.92
N SER A 307 6.14 10.96 -10.63
CA SER A 307 4.84 11.30 -10.09
C SER A 307 4.90 12.34 -8.99
N SER A 308 3.99 13.28 -9.07
CA SER A 308 3.85 14.41 -8.16
C SER A 308 2.88 14.10 -7.01
N GLY A 309 3.01 14.77 -5.86
CA GLY A 309 2.08 14.60 -4.74
C GLY A 309 2.05 13.22 -4.06
N SER A 310 3.15 12.46 -4.09
CA SER A 310 3.25 11.13 -3.46
C SER A 310 3.45 11.17 -1.94
N SER A 311 3.01 10.12 -1.25
CA SER A 311 3.11 9.99 0.21
C SER A 311 4.57 9.86 0.68
N ILE A 312 5.38 9.07 -0.03
CA ILE A 312 6.80 8.84 0.33
C ILE A 312 7.64 10.11 0.19
N ASP A 313 7.39 10.92 -0.84
CA ASP A 313 8.07 12.21 -1.02
C ASP A 313 7.67 13.19 0.07
N TRP A 314 6.39 13.19 0.46
CA TRP A 314 5.88 14.04 1.51
C TRP A 314 6.47 13.64 2.87
N ALA A 315 6.48 12.35 3.19
CA ALA A 315 7.04 11.81 4.42
C ALA A 315 8.52 12.20 4.55
N TYR A 316 9.29 12.01 3.47
CA TYR A 316 10.71 12.34 3.42
C TYR A 316 10.95 13.85 3.57
N LYS A 317 10.22 14.69 2.83
CA LYS A 317 10.29 16.16 2.94
C LYS A 317 9.91 16.67 4.34
N ASN A 318 9.06 15.94 5.06
CA ASN A 318 8.63 16.26 6.43
C ASN A 318 9.55 15.66 7.52
N GLY A 319 10.75 15.19 7.15
CA GLY A 319 11.81 14.81 8.10
C GLY A 319 11.79 13.36 8.55
N ILE A 320 11.04 12.47 7.87
CA ILE A 320 11.13 11.03 8.07
C ILE A 320 12.29 10.49 7.20
N PRO A 321 13.41 10.04 7.79
CA PRO A 321 14.64 9.77 7.03
C PRO A 321 14.58 8.52 6.14
N TYR A 322 13.68 7.58 6.42
CA TYR A 322 13.47 6.39 5.61
C TYR A 322 12.02 6.36 5.13
N ALA A 323 11.79 6.55 3.83
CA ALA A 323 10.47 6.50 3.24
C ALA A 323 10.50 5.50 2.08
N PHE A 324 9.61 4.52 2.11
CA PHE A 324 9.56 3.43 1.14
C PHE A 324 8.13 3.19 0.67
N ALA A 325 8.00 2.81 -0.60
CA ALA A 325 6.77 2.24 -1.15
C ALA A 325 7.08 0.84 -1.67
N PHE A 326 6.30 -0.15 -1.24
CA PHE A 326 6.35 -1.49 -1.82
C PHE A 326 5.30 -1.62 -2.91
N GLU A 327 5.67 -2.06 -4.10
CA GLU A 327 4.75 -2.60 -5.09
C GLU A 327 4.84 -4.12 -4.99
N LEU A 328 3.85 -4.77 -4.37
CA LEU A 328 3.87 -6.20 -4.10
C LEU A 328 3.69 -7.06 -5.36
N ARG A 329 3.54 -8.38 -5.17
CA ARG A 329 3.26 -9.30 -6.25
C ARG A 329 1.97 -8.94 -7.01
N ASP A 330 1.86 -9.32 -8.28
CA ASP A 330 2.88 -9.97 -9.11
C ASP A 330 3.50 -8.97 -10.10
N THR A 331 3.89 -9.42 -11.30
CA THR A 331 4.40 -8.56 -12.37
C THR A 331 3.41 -8.40 -13.52
N GLY A 332 2.11 -8.64 -13.27
CA GLY A 332 1.02 -8.38 -14.22
C GLY A 332 0.20 -9.60 -14.65
N TYR A 333 0.61 -10.83 -14.29
CA TYR A 333 -0.14 -12.03 -14.72
C TYR A 333 -1.55 -12.05 -14.12
N TYR A 334 -1.66 -11.85 -12.82
CA TYR A 334 -2.90 -11.60 -12.09
C TYR A 334 -3.11 -10.11 -11.81
N GLY A 335 -2.01 -9.35 -11.66
CA GLY A 335 -2.04 -7.94 -11.30
C GLY A 335 -2.82 -7.71 -10.00
N PHE A 336 -3.89 -6.92 -10.06
CA PHE A 336 -4.72 -6.62 -8.90
C PHE A 336 -5.61 -7.78 -8.42
N LEU A 337 -5.73 -8.87 -9.20
CA LEU A 337 -6.54 -10.05 -8.88
C LEU A 337 -5.68 -11.22 -8.38
N LEU A 338 -4.59 -10.93 -7.66
CA LEU A 338 -3.68 -11.94 -7.09
C LEU A 338 -4.47 -13.02 -6.31
N PRO A 339 -4.32 -14.32 -6.61
CA PRO A 339 -5.06 -15.38 -5.94
C PRO A 339 -4.78 -15.47 -4.42
N GLU A 340 -5.78 -15.92 -3.66
CA GLU A 340 -5.67 -16.11 -2.20
C GLU A 340 -4.50 -17.04 -1.80
N THR A 341 -4.22 -18.06 -2.61
CA THR A 341 -3.07 -18.98 -2.43
C THR A 341 -1.71 -18.28 -2.47
N LEU A 342 -1.64 -17.05 -3.01
CA LEU A 342 -0.43 -16.24 -3.04
C LEU A 342 -0.37 -15.21 -1.91
N ILE A 343 -1.39 -15.08 -1.05
CA ILE A 343 -1.36 -14.19 0.12
C ILE A 343 -0.25 -14.62 1.07
N HIS A 344 -0.24 -15.87 1.52
CA HIS A 344 0.79 -16.40 2.42
C HIS A 344 2.22 -16.12 1.92
N PRO A 345 2.64 -16.58 0.72
CA PRO A 345 4.01 -16.36 0.27
C PRO A 345 4.36 -14.87 0.10
N THR A 346 3.44 -14.05 -0.43
CA THR A 346 3.67 -12.60 -0.59
C THR A 346 3.83 -11.91 0.76
N CYS A 347 3.04 -12.28 1.75
CA CYS A 347 3.11 -11.68 3.07
C CYS A 347 4.35 -12.13 3.85
N THR A 348 4.75 -13.40 3.76
CA THR A 348 5.97 -13.91 4.42
C THR A 348 7.22 -13.23 3.88
N GLU A 349 7.38 -13.10 2.56
CA GLU A 349 8.57 -12.47 1.97
C GLU A 349 8.62 -10.95 2.28
N THR A 350 7.48 -10.27 2.21
CA THR A 350 7.37 -8.85 2.55
C THR A 350 7.65 -8.61 4.03
N MET A 351 7.23 -9.51 4.92
CA MET A 351 7.52 -9.45 6.35
C MET A 351 9.04 -9.49 6.62
N ARG A 352 9.81 -10.28 5.88
CA ARG A 352 11.28 -10.30 5.99
C ARG A 352 11.88 -8.96 5.58
N ALA A 353 11.40 -8.36 4.50
CA ALA A 353 11.85 -7.04 4.03
C ALA A 353 11.57 -5.96 5.09
N VAL A 354 10.34 -5.89 5.61
CA VAL A 354 9.94 -4.90 6.62
C VAL A 354 10.68 -5.09 7.94
N LYS A 355 10.87 -6.33 8.42
CA LYS A 355 11.72 -6.61 9.60
C LYS A 355 13.16 -6.14 9.39
N THR A 356 13.70 -6.28 8.18
CA THR A 356 15.06 -5.86 7.84
C THR A 356 15.19 -4.33 7.87
N ILE A 357 14.26 -3.61 7.27
CA ILE A 357 14.18 -2.14 7.34
C ILE A 357 14.09 -1.69 8.81
N ALA A 358 13.15 -2.25 9.57
CA ALA A 358 12.93 -1.87 10.96
C ALA A 358 14.17 -2.16 11.84
N SER A 359 14.86 -3.27 11.61
CA SER A 359 16.11 -3.62 12.31
C SER A 359 17.23 -2.63 11.98
N GLY A 360 17.30 -2.17 10.72
CA GLY A 360 18.24 -1.12 10.29
C GLY A 360 18.09 0.18 11.07
N LEU A 361 16.86 0.57 11.46
CA LEU A 361 16.59 1.78 12.25
C LEU A 361 17.18 1.77 13.67
N LEU A 362 17.50 0.58 14.17
CA LEU A 362 18.15 0.38 15.47
C LEU A 362 19.66 0.59 15.39
N LYS A 363 20.24 0.56 14.19
CA LYS A 363 21.64 0.88 13.92
C LYS A 363 21.76 2.37 13.58
N LYS A 364 22.91 2.99 13.87
CA LYS A 364 23.22 4.32 13.32
C LYS A 364 23.59 4.14 11.85
N CYS A 365 23.01 4.94 10.96
CA CYS A 365 23.59 5.06 9.64
C CYS A 365 24.84 5.93 9.75
N THR A 366 25.98 5.38 9.38
CA THR A 366 27.23 6.12 9.20
C THR A 366 27.13 6.90 7.89
N LYS A 367 27.41 8.21 7.95
CA LYS A 367 27.38 9.09 6.78
C LYS A 367 28.39 8.66 5.74
#